data_AF-A0A517Y752-F1
#
_entry.id   AF-A0A517Y752-F1
#
_cell.length_a   1.000
_cell.length_b   1.000
_cell.length_c   1.000
_cell.angle_alpha   90.00
_cell.angle_beta   90.00
_cell.angle_gamma   90.00
#
_symmetry.space_group_name_H-M   'P 1'
#
loop_
_entity.id
_entity.type
_entity.pdbx_description
1 polymer ?
#
loop_
_entity_poly.entity_id
_entity_poly.type
_entity_poly.pdbx_seq_one_letter_code
_entity_poly.pdbx_strand_id
1 'polypeptide(L)'
;MKSQAKQRTEMPVLDALQVLIDHCTDWIVVTNQSSSRSWPKLVRRPLDLHYNPSTMGGAVSLALGLAIAQPQRRVLCVSGDGALLMNLGSLVTVVTCAPENLVVCVLDNEMYEVTGGQQLPAPRKKPLDYSALAKGVGFEFPMEFNDLADWQKMSKHFLSHAGPTFLTLTVGPTPIEYLKSPTPPMSEMLPQFRAALET
;
A
#
# COMPACT_ATOMS: atom_id res chain seq x y z
N MET A 1 30.09 -21.70 -6.90
CA MET A 1 28.73 -22.05 -7.34
C MET A 1 27.86 -20.81 -7.28
N LYS A 2 27.44 -20.26 -8.43
CA LYS A 2 26.40 -19.23 -8.48
C LYS A 2 25.08 -19.94 -8.18
N SER A 3 24.54 -19.74 -6.99
CA SER A 3 23.17 -20.14 -6.66
C SER A 3 22.25 -19.43 -7.63
N GLN A 4 21.62 -20.16 -8.55
CA GLN A 4 20.48 -19.64 -9.31
C GLN A 4 19.39 -19.35 -8.28
N ALA A 5 19.20 -18.08 -7.93
CA ALA A 5 18.07 -17.67 -7.14
C ALA A 5 16.81 -18.05 -7.92
N LYS A 6 15.93 -18.82 -7.28
CA LYS A 6 14.62 -19.16 -7.84
C LYS A 6 13.91 -17.83 -8.09
N GLN A 7 13.51 -17.57 -9.33
CA GLN A 7 12.83 -16.33 -9.71
C GLN A 7 11.55 -16.20 -8.88
N ARG A 8 11.38 -15.07 -8.19
CA ARG A 8 10.20 -14.79 -7.38
C ARG A 8 8.99 -14.72 -8.32
N THR A 9 7.91 -15.42 -7.99
CA THR A 9 6.64 -15.23 -8.71
C THR A 9 6.12 -13.86 -8.35
N GLU A 10 5.83 -13.03 -9.34
CA GLU A 10 5.41 -11.63 -9.16
C GLU A 10 4.14 -11.37 -9.96
N MET A 11 3.20 -10.64 -9.35
CA MET A 11 2.01 -10.17 -10.05
C MET A 11 2.33 -8.89 -10.83
N PRO A 12 1.68 -8.62 -11.98
CA PRO A 12 1.71 -7.28 -12.56
C PRO A 12 1.07 -6.29 -11.59
N VAL A 13 1.79 -5.21 -11.23
CA VAL A 13 1.33 -4.27 -10.20
C VAL A 13 -0.02 -3.62 -10.55
N LEU A 14 -0.26 -3.34 -11.82
CA LEU A 14 -1.52 -2.72 -12.26
C LEU A 14 -2.71 -3.66 -12.05
N ASP A 15 -2.55 -4.95 -12.35
CA ASP A 15 -3.59 -5.96 -12.15
C ASP A 15 -3.84 -6.19 -10.65
N ALA A 16 -2.78 -6.22 -9.84
CA ALA A 16 -2.89 -6.34 -8.39
C ALA A 16 -3.64 -5.14 -7.77
N LEU A 17 -3.37 -3.91 -8.26
CA LEU A 17 -4.09 -2.69 -7.87
C LEU A 17 -5.54 -2.70 -8.36
N GLN A 18 -5.82 -3.22 -9.56
CA GLN A 18 -7.19 -3.29 -10.09
C GLN A 18 -8.12 -4.07 -9.16
N VAL A 19 -7.63 -5.17 -8.57
CA VAL A 19 -8.40 -5.94 -7.58
C VAL A 19 -8.75 -5.10 -6.34
N LEU A 20 -7.85 -4.25 -5.85
CA LEU A 20 -8.16 -3.32 -4.75
C LEU A 20 -9.21 -2.28 -5.20
N ILE A 21 -9.06 -1.73 -6.40
CA ILE A 21 -9.96 -0.73 -6.97
C ILE A 21 -11.40 -1.26 -7.08
N ASP A 22 -11.56 -2.52 -7.48
CA ASP A 22 -12.85 -3.18 -7.67
C ASP A 22 -13.58 -3.46 -6.35
N HIS A 23 -12.85 -3.58 -5.24
CA HIS A 23 -13.42 -3.89 -3.92
C HIS A 23 -13.51 -2.69 -2.96
N CYS A 24 -12.62 -1.71 -3.09
CA CYS A 24 -12.53 -0.56 -2.19
C CYS A 24 -13.20 0.68 -2.79
N THR A 25 -14.48 0.57 -3.20
CA THR A 25 -15.21 1.62 -3.94
C THR A 25 -15.45 2.90 -3.14
N ASP A 26 -15.86 2.76 -1.88
CA ASP A 26 -16.26 3.87 -1.00
C ASP A 26 -15.32 4.07 0.19
N TRP A 27 -14.08 3.61 0.03
CA TRP A 27 -13.06 3.67 1.07
C TRP A 27 -12.24 4.95 0.92
N ILE A 28 -11.68 5.41 2.03
CA ILE A 28 -10.60 6.38 2.01
C ILE A 28 -9.34 5.65 1.53
N VAL A 29 -8.73 6.12 0.45
CA VAL A 29 -7.50 5.51 -0.08
C VAL A 29 -6.34 6.48 0.06
N VAL A 30 -5.31 6.08 0.79
CA VAL A 30 -4.05 6.83 0.92
C VAL A 30 -2.99 6.13 0.08
N THR A 31 -2.39 6.84 -0.86
CA THR A 31 -1.30 6.32 -1.70
C THR A 31 -0.07 7.20 -1.60
N ASN A 32 1.14 6.66 -1.74
CA ASN A 32 2.39 7.42 -1.84
C ASN A 32 3.35 6.84 -2.90
N GLN A 33 4.38 7.63 -3.23
CA GLN A 33 5.48 7.28 -4.13
C GLN A 33 5.00 6.73 -5.46
N SER A 34 5.33 5.48 -5.81
CA SER A 34 4.89 4.87 -7.07
C SER A 34 3.36 4.73 -7.14
N SER A 35 2.73 4.31 -6.04
CA SER A 35 1.27 4.09 -6.00
C SER A 35 0.48 5.38 -6.20
N SER A 36 0.99 6.52 -5.73
CA SER A 36 0.36 7.84 -5.94
C SER A 36 0.54 8.40 -7.36
N ARG A 37 1.29 7.70 -8.22
CA ARG A 37 1.40 7.99 -9.66
C ARG A 37 0.61 6.98 -10.48
N SER A 38 0.55 5.71 -10.05
CA SER A 38 -0.16 4.67 -10.76
C SER A 38 -1.67 4.66 -10.50
N TRP A 39 -2.09 4.75 -9.24
CA TRP A 39 -3.50 4.76 -8.83
C TRP A 39 -4.36 5.80 -9.59
N PRO A 40 -4.00 7.11 -9.63
CA PRO A 40 -4.82 8.13 -10.32
C PRO A 40 -4.96 7.94 -11.83
N LYS A 41 -4.23 7.00 -12.44
CA LYS A 41 -4.38 6.62 -13.85
C LYS A 41 -5.33 5.44 -14.05
N LEU A 42 -5.51 4.61 -13.03
CA LEU A 42 -6.47 3.51 -13.03
C LEU A 42 -7.86 4.00 -12.61
N VAL A 43 -7.92 4.81 -11.54
CA VAL A 43 -9.17 5.36 -11.02
C VAL A 43 -8.91 6.69 -10.31
N ARG A 44 -9.92 7.58 -10.28
CA ARG A 44 -9.92 8.78 -9.44
C ARG A 44 -11.24 8.90 -8.70
N ARG A 45 -11.19 8.92 -7.37
CA ARG A 45 -12.36 9.07 -6.50
C ARG A 45 -12.18 10.24 -5.55
N PRO A 46 -13.26 10.89 -5.09
CA PRO A 46 -13.17 11.98 -4.14
C PRO A 46 -12.47 11.60 -2.81
N LEU A 47 -12.52 10.32 -2.42
CA LEU A 47 -11.89 9.80 -1.20
C LEU A 47 -10.46 9.28 -1.42
N ASP A 48 -9.88 9.48 -2.62
CA ASP A 48 -8.48 9.16 -2.88
C ASP A 48 -7.60 10.35 -2.45
N LEU A 49 -6.59 10.08 -1.62
CA LEU A 49 -5.61 11.03 -1.13
C LEU A 49 -4.20 10.60 -1.53
N HIS A 50 -3.69 11.21 -2.60
CA HIS A 50 -2.36 10.92 -3.14
C HIS A 50 -1.26 11.70 -2.40
N TYR A 51 -0.80 11.16 -1.27
CA TYR A 51 0.10 11.82 -0.33
C TYR A 51 1.58 11.63 -0.68
N ASN A 52 2.17 12.65 -1.30
CA ASN A 52 3.61 12.72 -1.62
C ASN A 52 4.27 13.98 -1.02
N PRO A 53 4.43 14.06 0.31
CA PRO A 53 5.30 15.08 0.90
C PRO A 53 6.77 14.74 0.58
N SER A 54 7.70 15.62 0.99
CA SER A 54 9.14 15.33 0.88
C SER A 54 9.59 14.08 1.68
N THR A 55 8.76 13.56 2.58
CA THR A 55 9.02 12.37 3.40
C THR A 55 8.31 11.13 2.83
N MET A 56 9.05 10.13 2.34
CA MET A 56 8.43 8.98 1.68
C MET A 56 7.61 8.09 2.64
N GLY A 57 8.06 7.90 3.89
CA GLY A 57 7.45 6.98 4.87
C GLY A 57 6.21 7.46 5.62
N GLY A 58 5.54 8.52 5.15
CA GLY A 58 4.42 9.15 5.88
C GLY A 58 3.03 8.53 5.68
N ALA A 59 2.85 7.67 4.66
CA ALA A 59 1.51 7.19 4.25
C ALA A 59 0.78 6.38 5.32
N VAL A 60 1.48 5.44 5.97
CA VAL A 60 0.88 4.57 7.01
C VAL A 60 0.38 5.41 8.19
N SER A 61 1.17 6.37 8.65
CA SER A 61 0.78 7.27 9.75
C SER A 61 -0.40 8.17 9.38
N LEU A 62 -0.46 8.68 8.14
CA LEU A 62 -1.60 9.46 7.66
C LEU A 62 -2.87 8.60 7.59
N ALA A 63 -2.77 7.40 7.03
CA ALA A 63 -3.90 6.47 6.94
C ALA A 63 -4.41 6.07 8.33
N LEU A 64 -3.52 5.85 9.30
CA LEU A 64 -3.89 5.62 10.69
C LEU A 64 -4.68 6.79 11.29
N GLY A 65 -4.20 8.03 11.10
CA GLY A 65 -4.91 9.22 11.58
C GLY A 65 -6.31 9.35 10.97
N LEU A 66 -6.45 9.06 9.67
CA LEU A 66 -7.75 9.04 9.00
C LEU A 66 -8.65 7.93 9.52
N ALA A 67 -8.12 6.73 9.77
CA ALA A 67 -8.87 5.61 10.32
C ALA A 67 -9.46 5.93 11.70
N ILE A 68 -8.66 6.57 12.57
CA ILE A 68 -9.10 7.03 13.90
C ILE A 68 -10.13 8.15 13.79
N ALA A 69 -9.92 9.11 12.88
CA ALA A 69 -10.82 10.26 12.73
C ALA A 69 -12.15 9.91 12.02
N GLN A 70 -12.17 8.84 11.23
CA GLN A 70 -13.31 8.41 10.40
C GLN A 70 -13.68 6.95 10.68
N PRO A 71 -14.09 6.59 11.92
CA PRO A 71 -14.27 5.19 12.33
C PRO A 71 -15.35 4.45 11.54
N GLN A 72 -16.28 5.17 10.91
CA GLN A 72 -17.36 4.59 10.10
C GLN A 72 -16.96 4.33 8.64
N ARG A 73 -15.80 4.81 8.21
CA ARG A 73 -15.29 4.63 6.84
C ARG A 73 -14.07 3.73 6.86
N ARG A 74 -13.97 2.84 5.89
CA ARG A 74 -12.79 2.00 5.75
C ARG A 74 -11.66 2.76 5.08
N VAL A 75 -10.44 2.45 5.51
CA VAL A 75 -9.21 3.11 5.06
C VAL A 75 -8.25 2.09 4.48
N LEU A 76 -7.80 2.34 3.26
CA LEU A 76 -6.77 1.57 2.58
C LEU A 76 -5.52 2.45 2.43
N CYS A 77 -4.41 2.03 3.03
CA CYS A 77 -3.10 2.57 2.71
C CYS A 77 -2.44 1.68 1.64
N VAL A 78 -2.09 2.23 0.49
CA VAL A 78 -1.24 1.55 -0.51
C VAL A 78 0.11 2.23 -0.50
N SER A 79 1.14 1.51 -0.07
CA SER A 79 2.50 2.04 0.02
C SER A 79 3.50 1.08 -0.61
N GLY A 80 4.58 1.62 -1.18
CA GLY A 80 5.73 0.81 -1.55
C GLY A 80 6.46 0.29 -0.31
N ASP A 81 7.02 -0.90 -0.43
CA ASP A 81 7.98 -1.54 0.48
C ASP A 81 9.14 -0.63 0.92
N GLY A 82 9.75 0.12 -0.01
CA GLY A 82 10.80 1.08 0.29
C GLY A 82 10.33 2.24 1.14
N ALA A 83 9.12 2.75 0.88
CA ALA A 83 8.54 3.81 1.70
C ALA A 83 8.20 3.31 3.11
N LEU A 84 7.70 2.07 3.24
CA LEU A 84 7.45 1.45 4.55
C LEU A 84 8.76 1.30 5.34
N LEU A 85 9.86 0.86 4.70
CA LEU A 85 11.16 0.71 5.37
C LEU A 85 11.67 2.01 5.99
N MET A 86 11.36 3.17 5.40
CA MET A 86 11.74 4.47 5.95
C MET A 86 11.01 4.83 7.25
N ASN A 87 9.89 4.17 7.56
CA ASN A 87 9.13 4.40 8.78
C ASN A 87 8.46 3.10 9.28
N LEU A 88 9.28 2.07 9.49
CA LEU A 88 8.77 0.75 9.94
C LEU A 88 8.09 0.83 11.31
N GLY A 89 8.51 1.76 12.17
CA GLY A 89 7.91 2.01 13.48
C GLY A 89 6.43 2.42 13.42
N SER A 90 5.95 2.93 12.28
CA SER A 90 4.52 3.22 12.09
C SER A 90 3.63 2.00 12.26
N LEU A 91 4.12 0.79 11.96
CA LEU A 91 3.38 -0.46 12.17
C LEU A 91 3.10 -0.72 13.66
N VAL A 92 4.06 -0.38 14.54
CA VAL A 92 3.88 -0.49 16.00
C VAL A 92 2.79 0.47 16.47
N THR A 93 2.73 1.69 15.93
CA THR A 93 1.67 2.64 16.25
C THR A 93 0.30 2.14 15.76
N VAL A 94 0.23 1.55 14.55
CA VAL A 94 -1.03 1.00 14.01
C VAL A 94 -1.60 -0.07 14.93
N VAL A 95 -0.80 -1.07 15.32
CA VAL A 95 -1.28 -2.14 16.22
C VAL A 95 -1.59 -1.62 17.63
N THR A 96 -0.88 -0.60 18.11
CA THR A 96 -1.15 0.02 19.41
C THR A 96 -2.50 0.74 19.42
N CYS A 97 -2.84 1.44 18.33
CA CYS A 97 -4.12 2.14 18.20
C CYS A 97 -5.28 1.19 17.82
N ALA A 98 -4.96 0.05 17.18
CA ALA A 98 -5.90 -1.00 16.78
C ALA A 98 -7.20 -0.53 16.09
N PRO A 99 -7.15 0.30 15.03
CA PRO A 99 -8.37 0.70 14.33
C PRO A 99 -9.01 -0.46 13.55
N GLU A 100 -10.29 -0.73 13.78
CA GLU A 100 -11.05 -1.81 13.12
C GLU A 100 -11.27 -1.60 11.61
N ASN A 101 -10.95 -0.42 11.09
CA ASN A 101 -11.28 0.01 9.73
C ASN A 101 -10.06 0.22 8.82
N LEU A 102 -8.83 -0.15 9.24
CA LEU A 102 -7.60 0.10 8.48
C LEU A 102 -7.04 -1.18 7.80
N VAL A 103 -6.66 -1.04 6.53
CA VAL A 103 -5.83 -1.99 5.77
C VAL A 103 -4.52 -1.32 5.38
N VAL A 104 -3.39 -1.89 5.76
CA VAL A 104 -2.05 -1.48 5.28
C VAL A 104 -1.61 -2.44 4.18
N CYS A 105 -1.61 -1.97 2.94
CA CYS A 105 -1.15 -2.70 1.76
C CYS A 105 0.25 -2.24 1.34
N VAL A 106 1.18 -3.19 1.24
CA VAL A 106 2.54 -3.00 0.79
C VAL A 106 2.70 -3.60 -0.60
N LEU A 107 3.12 -2.77 -1.56
CA LEU A 107 3.59 -3.22 -2.87
C LEU A 107 5.08 -3.55 -2.75
N ASP A 108 5.41 -4.83 -2.85
CA ASP A 108 6.75 -5.35 -2.63
C ASP A 108 7.38 -5.76 -3.97
N ASN A 109 8.25 -4.89 -4.48
CA ASN A 109 9.03 -5.06 -5.72
C ASN A 109 10.55 -4.90 -5.49
N GLU A 110 10.97 -4.77 -4.23
CA GLU A 110 12.34 -4.66 -3.77
C GLU A 110 13.12 -3.46 -4.36
N MET A 111 12.41 -2.40 -4.77
CA MET A 111 12.99 -1.29 -5.52
C MET A 111 12.50 0.11 -5.11
N TYR A 112 13.42 1.06 -4.99
CA TYR A 112 13.09 2.50 -4.97
C TYR A 112 12.83 3.03 -6.38
N GLU A 113 11.66 2.73 -6.94
CA GLU A 113 11.32 3.05 -8.33
C GLU A 113 11.39 4.55 -8.65
N VAL A 114 10.93 5.40 -7.72
CA VAL A 114 10.83 6.86 -7.93
C VAL A 114 12.17 7.58 -7.91
N THR A 115 13.22 7.00 -7.31
CA THR A 115 14.56 7.61 -7.20
C THR A 115 15.56 7.07 -8.22
N GLY A 116 15.14 6.20 -9.13
CA GLY A 116 16.00 5.64 -10.18
C GLY A 116 16.17 4.12 -10.14
N GLY A 117 15.35 3.40 -9.37
CA GLY A 117 15.29 1.95 -9.40
C GLY A 117 16.37 1.26 -8.58
N GLN A 118 16.90 1.92 -7.55
CA GLN A 118 17.89 1.32 -6.66
C GLN A 118 17.26 0.18 -5.86
N GLN A 119 18.02 -0.89 -5.63
CA GLN A 119 17.60 -2.00 -4.79
C GLN A 119 17.40 -1.55 -3.34
N LEU A 120 16.38 -2.10 -2.67
CA LEU A 120 16.16 -1.85 -1.25
C LEU A 120 17.27 -2.42 -0.37
N PRO A 121 17.48 -1.86 0.84
CA PRO A 121 18.33 -2.46 1.85
C PRO A 121 17.68 -3.76 2.36
N ALA A 122 18.10 -4.91 1.81
CA ALA A 122 17.57 -6.23 2.17
C ALA A 122 18.70 -7.25 2.43
N PRO A 123 18.44 -8.34 3.18
CA PRO A 123 19.42 -9.41 3.39
C PRO A 123 19.90 -10.01 2.06
N ARG A 124 21.22 -10.17 1.89
CA ARG A 124 21.86 -10.65 0.63
C ARG A 124 21.36 -12.00 0.09
N LYS A 125 20.62 -12.78 0.89
CA LYS A 125 20.22 -14.16 0.59
C LYS A 125 18.71 -14.37 0.45
N LYS A 126 17.87 -13.44 0.95
CA LYS A 126 16.41 -13.58 0.97
C LYS A 126 15.75 -12.19 1.00
N PRO A 127 14.68 -11.97 0.21
CA PRO A 127 13.80 -10.80 0.32
C PRO A 127 13.25 -10.63 1.74
N LEU A 128 12.96 -9.39 2.13
CA LEU A 128 12.37 -9.14 3.43
C LEU A 128 10.95 -9.71 3.51
N ASP A 129 10.60 -10.29 4.64
CA ASP A 129 9.29 -10.91 4.86
C ASP A 129 8.39 -9.92 5.62
N TYR A 130 7.71 -9.06 4.88
CA TYR A 130 6.88 -7.99 5.44
C TYR A 130 5.70 -8.53 6.26
N SER A 131 5.11 -9.64 5.83
CA SER A 131 4.04 -10.32 6.57
C SER A 131 4.53 -10.87 7.91
N ALA A 132 5.73 -11.47 7.95
CA ALA A 132 6.35 -11.90 9.20
C ALA A 132 6.71 -10.72 10.12
N LEU A 133 7.18 -9.59 9.56
CA LEU A 133 7.41 -8.36 10.33
C LEU A 133 6.12 -7.82 10.93
N ALA A 134 5.06 -7.72 10.14
CA ALA A 134 3.73 -7.28 10.59
C ALA A 134 3.19 -8.19 11.70
N LYS A 135 3.34 -9.52 11.54
CA LYS A 135 3.01 -10.48 12.60
C LYS A 135 3.83 -10.24 13.86
N GLY A 136 5.13 -10.02 13.71
CA GLY A 136 6.07 -9.81 14.82
C GLY A 136 5.77 -8.55 15.64
N VAL A 137 5.20 -7.52 15.03
CA VAL A 137 4.77 -6.31 15.77
C VAL A 137 3.38 -6.42 16.37
N GLY A 138 2.54 -7.37 15.91
CA GLY A 138 1.24 -7.66 16.52
C GLY A 138 0.02 -7.59 15.60
N PHE A 139 0.18 -7.53 14.28
CA PHE A 139 -0.96 -7.71 13.37
C PHE A 139 -1.48 -9.14 13.48
N GLU A 140 -2.78 -9.31 13.75
CA GLU A 140 -3.42 -10.63 13.84
C GLU A 140 -3.66 -11.25 12.47
N PHE A 141 -3.85 -10.42 11.45
CA PHE A 141 -4.19 -10.85 10.09
C PHE A 141 -3.24 -10.30 9.02
N PRO A 142 -1.95 -10.67 9.03
CA PRO A 142 -1.02 -10.40 7.94
C PRO A 142 -1.15 -11.46 6.84
N MET A 143 -1.35 -11.04 5.60
CA MET A 143 -1.44 -11.93 4.44
C MET A 143 -0.49 -11.48 3.33
N GLU A 144 0.01 -12.44 2.56
CA GLU A 144 0.84 -12.19 1.38
C GLU A 144 0.23 -12.87 0.16
N PHE A 145 0.27 -12.19 -0.98
CA PHE A 145 -0.07 -12.77 -2.27
C PHE A 145 1.04 -12.48 -3.28
N ASN A 146 1.37 -13.50 -4.07
CA ASN A 146 2.34 -13.44 -5.15
C ASN A 146 1.83 -14.05 -6.47
N ASP A 147 0.57 -14.51 -6.45
CA ASP A 147 -0.16 -15.02 -7.60
C ASP A 147 -1.47 -14.24 -7.75
N LEU A 148 -1.77 -13.80 -8.97
CA LEU A 148 -2.90 -12.93 -9.24
C LEU A 148 -4.23 -13.67 -9.10
N ALA A 149 -4.29 -14.95 -9.46
CA ALA A 149 -5.52 -15.73 -9.36
C ALA A 149 -5.87 -15.99 -7.89
N ASP A 150 -4.89 -16.28 -7.05
CA ASP A 150 -5.07 -16.39 -5.61
C ASP A 150 -5.50 -15.06 -4.99
N TRP A 151 -4.87 -13.95 -5.40
CA TRP A 151 -5.27 -12.62 -4.93
C TRP A 151 -6.72 -12.30 -5.31
N GLN A 152 -7.12 -12.50 -6.57
CA GLN A 152 -8.49 -12.29 -7.05
C GLN A 152 -9.52 -13.16 -6.31
N LYS A 153 -9.14 -14.39 -5.98
CA LYS A 153 -10.02 -15.34 -5.26
C LYS A 153 -10.21 -14.94 -3.80
N MET A 154 -9.14 -14.46 -3.14
CA MET A 154 -9.13 -14.21 -1.70
C MET A 154 -9.37 -12.76 -1.31
N SER A 155 -9.24 -11.81 -2.23
CA SER A 155 -9.32 -10.36 -1.99
C SER A 155 -10.59 -9.96 -1.24
N LYS A 156 -11.76 -10.42 -1.68
CA LYS A 156 -13.04 -10.11 -1.03
C LYS A 156 -13.06 -10.59 0.43
N HIS A 157 -12.56 -11.80 0.68
CA HIS A 157 -12.50 -12.36 2.03
C HIS A 157 -11.49 -11.61 2.90
N PHE A 158 -10.27 -11.39 2.39
CA PHE A 158 -9.24 -10.62 3.09
C PHE A 158 -9.77 -9.24 3.46
N LEU A 159 -10.27 -8.51 2.46
CA LEU A 159 -10.78 -7.16 2.64
C LEU A 159 -11.99 -7.16 3.58
N SER A 160 -12.79 -8.22 3.74
CA SER A 160 -13.91 -8.22 4.70
C SER A 160 -13.52 -8.23 6.19
N HIS A 161 -12.24 -8.50 6.53
CA HIS A 161 -11.81 -8.56 7.92
C HIS A 161 -11.80 -7.18 8.59
N ALA A 162 -12.22 -7.16 9.85
CA ALA A 162 -11.99 -6.02 10.74
C ALA A 162 -10.47 -5.87 10.98
N GLY A 163 -10.01 -4.64 10.98
CA GLY A 163 -8.61 -4.24 11.06
C GLY A 163 -8.07 -4.09 12.49
N PRO A 164 -6.81 -3.64 12.61
CA PRO A 164 -5.93 -3.32 11.48
C PRO A 164 -5.43 -4.61 10.80
N THR A 165 -5.51 -4.67 9.48
CA THR A 165 -4.97 -5.80 8.69
C THR A 165 -3.74 -5.36 7.89
N PHE A 166 -2.89 -6.33 7.55
CA PHE A 166 -1.68 -6.09 6.79
C PHE A 166 -1.65 -6.99 5.55
N LEU A 167 -1.40 -6.39 4.39
CA LEU A 167 -1.37 -7.06 3.10
C LEU A 167 -0.04 -6.80 2.42
N THR A 168 0.67 -7.86 2.04
CA THR A 168 1.83 -7.78 1.17
C THR A 168 1.42 -8.28 -0.21
N LEU A 169 1.55 -7.43 -1.23
CA LEU A 169 1.40 -7.81 -2.62
C LEU A 169 2.78 -7.84 -3.26
N THR A 170 3.25 -9.04 -3.55
CA THR A 170 4.47 -9.29 -4.31
C THR A 170 4.21 -8.92 -5.77
N VAL A 171 4.85 -7.86 -6.25
CA VAL A 171 4.58 -7.30 -7.58
C VAL A 171 5.85 -7.02 -8.36
N GLY A 172 5.73 -7.04 -9.68
CA GLY A 172 6.77 -6.55 -10.58
C GLY A 172 6.84 -5.02 -10.60
N PRO A 173 7.81 -4.44 -11.33
CA PRO A 173 7.97 -3.00 -11.43
C PRO A 173 6.76 -2.33 -12.09
N THR A 174 6.45 -1.13 -11.62
CA THR A 174 5.48 -0.21 -12.20
C THR A 174 5.94 0.22 -13.60
N PRO A 175 5.08 0.11 -14.63
CA PRO A 175 5.43 0.55 -15.96
C PRO A 175 5.83 2.04 -15.98
N ILE A 176 6.89 2.37 -16.73
CA ILE A 176 7.55 3.68 -16.68
C ILE A 176 6.62 4.84 -17.03
N GLU A 177 5.64 4.59 -17.90
CA GLU A 177 4.63 5.57 -18.29
C GLU A 177 3.77 5.98 -17.09
N TYR A 178 3.53 5.10 -16.10
CA TYR A 178 2.81 5.44 -14.87
C TYR A 178 3.69 6.26 -13.92
N LEU A 179 5.00 6.00 -13.88
CA LEU A 179 5.95 6.74 -13.03
C LEU A 179 6.26 8.17 -13.53
N LYS A 180 6.12 8.44 -14.83
CA LYS A 180 6.44 9.78 -15.40
C LYS A 180 5.45 10.88 -15.03
N SER A 181 4.23 10.53 -14.66
CA SER A 181 3.22 11.55 -14.36
C SER A 181 3.37 12.08 -12.93
N PRO A 182 3.27 13.41 -12.72
CA PRO A 182 3.25 13.96 -11.38
C PRO A 182 1.95 13.55 -10.66
N THR A 183 2.05 13.35 -9.35
CA THR A 183 0.88 13.22 -8.49
C THR A 183 0.10 14.55 -8.50
N PRO A 184 -1.26 14.53 -8.55
CA PRO A 184 -2.05 15.76 -8.47
C PRO A 184 -1.68 16.60 -7.23
N PRO A 185 -1.65 17.95 -7.31
CA PRO A 185 -1.32 18.79 -6.17
C PRO A 185 -2.32 18.63 -5.01
N MET A 186 -1.80 18.61 -3.77
CA MET A 186 -2.66 18.53 -2.57
C MET A 186 -3.67 19.68 -2.49
N SER A 187 -3.32 20.87 -2.99
CA SER A 187 -4.22 22.03 -3.06
C SER A 187 -5.47 21.79 -3.91
N GLU A 188 -5.38 20.91 -4.91
CA GLU A 188 -6.50 20.55 -5.78
C GLU A 188 -7.34 19.40 -5.18
N MET A 189 -6.68 18.43 -4.53
CA MET A 189 -7.36 17.25 -3.96
C MET A 189 -8.08 17.55 -2.64
N LEU A 190 -7.47 18.33 -1.75
CA LEU A 190 -7.95 18.51 -0.37
C LEU A 190 -9.38 19.07 -0.27
N PRO A 191 -9.82 20.06 -1.07
CA PRO A 191 -11.19 20.56 -0.99
C PRO A 191 -12.23 19.47 -1.28
N GLN A 192 -12.01 18.68 -2.34
CA GLN A 192 -12.91 17.60 -2.74
C GLN A 192 -12.91 16.47 -1.72
N PHE A 193 -11.72 16.10 -1.24
CA PHE A 193 -11.55 15.09 -0.20
C PHE A 193 -12.29 15.46 1.08
N ARG A 194 -12.15 16.69 1.56
CA ARG A 194 -12.85 17.18 2.76
C ARG A 194 -14.37 17.14 2.60
N ALA A 195 -14.88 17.64 1.47
CA ALA A 195 -16.31 17.59 1.18
C ALA A 195 -16.84 16.15 1.14
N ALA A 196 -16.05 15.20 0.60
CA ALA A 196 -16.42 13.79 0.55
C ALA A 196 -16.38 13.06 1.90
N LEU A 197 -15.67 13.60 2.89
CA LEU A 197 -15.68 13.06 4.26
C LEU A 197 -16.95 13.46 5.05
N GLU A 198 -17.67 14.48 4.60
CA GLU A 198 -18.88 15.00 5.26
C GLU A 198 -20.18 14.35 4.76
N THR A 199 -20.10 13.53 3.71
CA THR A 199 -21.23 12.76 3.16
C THR A 199 -21.38 11.40 3.82
#